data_AF-A0A2M7YAN6-F1
#
_entry.id   AF-A0A2M7YAN6-F1
#
_cell.length_a   1.000
_cell.length_b   1.000
_cell.length_c   1.000
_cell.angle_alpha   90.00
_cell.angle_beta   90.00
_cell.angle_gamma   90.00
#
_symmetry.space_group_name_H-M   'P 1'
#
loop_
_entity.id
_entity.type
_entity.pdbx_description
1 polymer ?
#
loop_
_entity_poly.entity_id
_entity_poly.type
_entity_poly.pdbx_seq_one_letter_code
_entity_poly.pdbx_strand_id
1 'polypeptide(L)'
;MTQPKRVFIKTYGCQMNVYDSERMADALAPAGYAPADSAEEADLVLLNTCHIREKAAEKVYSELGRMRALSQARAARGGRLLVGVAGCVAQAEGAEIARRAPLVDLVVGPQAYHRLPAMVARAEARGVS
;
A
#
# COMPACT_ATOMS: atom_id res chain seq x y z
N MET A 1 25.93 -3.76 4.85
CA MET A 1 24.67 -4.47 4.50
C MET A 1 23.55 -3.46 4.66
N THR A 2 22.88 -3.08 3.58
CA THR A 2 21.72 -2.17 3.64
C THR A 2 20.57 -2.90 4.34
N GLN A 3 19.95 -2.31 5.35
CA GLN A 3 18.78 -2.93 5.98
C GLN A 3 17.65 -3.07 4.95
N PRO A 4 16.91 -4.20 4.96
CA PRO A 4 15.79 -4.39 4.04
C PRO A 4 14.71 -3.34 4.31
N LYS A 5 14.07 -2.86 3.24
CA LYS A 5 12.88 -2.00 3.37
C LYS A 5 11.73 -2.80 3.96
N ARG A 6 10.85 -2.16 4.71
CA ARG A 6 9.75 -2.83 5.43
C ARG A 6 8.42 -2.59 4.70
N VAL A 7 7.64 -3.64 4.45
CA VAL A 7 6.27 -3.54 3.89
C VAL A 7 5.23 -4.08 4.86
N PHE A 8 4.22 -3.27 5.17
CA PHE A 8 3.06 -3.68 5.96
C PHE A 8 1.84 -3.81 5.05
N ILE A 9 1.22 -5.00 5.03
CA ILE A 9 0.03 -5.25 4.21
C ILE A 9 -1.18 -5.42 5.11
N LYS A 10 -2.04 -4.41 5.16
CA LYS A 10 -3.30 -4.49 5.90
C LYS A 10 -4.39 -5.07 5.01
N THR A 11 -4.88 -6.24 5.40
CA THR A 11 -5.81 -7.03 4.59
C THR A 11 -7.23 -6.91 5.12
N TYR A 12 -8.15 -6.51 4.25
CA TYR A 12 -9.60 -6.45 4.49
C TYR A 12 -10.34 -7.32 3.47
N GLY A 13 -10.96 -8.41 3.91
CA GLY A 13 -11.75 -9.23 3.00
C GLY A 13 -11.76 -10.70 3.39
N CYS A 14 -11.60 -11.57 2.40
CA CYS A 14 -11.67 -13.02 2.57
C CYS A 14 -10.29 -13.67 2.45
N GLN A 15 -10.26 -15.01 2.46
CA GLN A 15 -9.05 -15.82 2.28
C GLN A 15 -8.33 -15.50 0.96
N MET A 16 -9.07 -15.11 -0.09
CA MET A 16 -8.45 -14.68 -1.35
C MET A 16 -7.58 -13.43 -1.16
N ASN A 17 -8.00 -12.47 -0.32
CA ASN A 17 -7.17 -11.31 -0.03
C ASN A 17 -5.93 -11.66 0.81
N VAL A 18 -6.02 -12.67 1.67
CA VAL A 18 -4.83 -13.17 2.40
C VAL A 18 -3.82 -13.75 1.41
N TYR A 19 -4.28 -14.59 0.50
CA TYR A 19 -3.46 -15.13 -0.59
C TYR A 19 -2.88 -14.03 -1.49
N ASP A 20 -3.68 -13.02 -1.84
CA ASP A 20 -3.21 -11.87 -2.62
C ASP A 20 -2.13 -11.07 -1.87
N SER A 21 -2.24 -10.96 -0.54
CA SER A 21 -1.23 -10.30 0.30
C SER A 21 0.10 -11.05 0.28
N GLU A 22 0.07 -12.38 0.34
CA GLU A 22 1.27 -13.22 0.18
C GLU A 22 1.92 -12.99 -1.20
N ARG A 23 1.11 -12.99 -2.27
CA ARG A 23 1.61 -12.71 -3.63
C ARG A 23 2.22 -11.32 -3.77
N MET A 24 1.69 -10.31 -3.09
CA MET A 24 2.26 -8.97 -3.07
C MET A 24 3.60 -8.93 -2.32
N ALA A 25 3.71 -9.64 -1.19
CA ALA A 25 4.96 -9.76 -0.45
C ALA A 25 6.04 -10.45 -1.30
N ASP A 26 5.70 -11.58 -1.93
CA ASP A 26 6.59 -12.33 -2.82
C ASP A 26 7.04 -11.49 -4.02
N ALA A 27 6.14 -10.70 -4.61
CA ALA A 27 6.49 -9.82 -5.72
C ALA A 27 7.48 -8.72 -5.31
N LEU A 28 7.39 -8.22 -4.07
CA LEU A 28 8.26 -7.16 -3.54
C LEU A 28 9.59 -7.67 -2.98
N ALA A 29 9.69 -8.95 -2.59
CA ALA A 29 10.89 -9.52 -2.00
C ALA A 29 12.16 -9.33 -2.87
N PRO A 30 12.14 -9.57 -4.20
CA PRO A 30 13.29 -9.30 -5.07
C PRO A 30 13.71 -7.83 -5.12
N ALA A 31 12.81 -6.89 -4.77
CA ALA A 31 13.09 -5.47 -4.68
C ALA A 31 13.66 -5.05 -3.29
N GLY A 32 13.95 -6.01 -2.41
CA GLY A 32 14.57 -5.77 -1.11
C GLY A 32 13.59 -5.41 0.01
N TYR A 33 12.30 -5.69 -0.18
CA TYR A 33 11.30 -5.54 0.87
C TYR A 33 11.18 -6.81 1.71
N ALA A 34 11.04 -6.62 3.02
CA ALA A 34 10.68 -7.64 3.99
C ALA A 34 9.35 -7.25 4.68
N PRO A 35 8.56 -8.23 5.16
CA PRO A 35 7.34 -7.95 5.91
C PRO A 35 7.63 -7.09 7.15
N ALA A 36 6.68 -6.23 7.49
CA ALA A 36 6.67 -5.43 8.72
C ALA A 36 5.53 -5.89 9.63
N ASP A 37 5.76 -5.84 10.94
CA ASP A 37 4.76 -6.24 11.94
C ASP A 37 3.71 -5.15 12.19
N SER A 38 4.07 -3.91 11.88
CA SER A 38 3.25 -2.72 12.08
C SER A 38 3.40 -1.71 10.94
N ALA A 39 2.42 -0.82 10.79
CA ALA A 39 2.49 0.25 9.78
C ALA A 39 3.58 1.27 10.14
N GLU A 40 3.82 1.46 11.44
CA GLU A 40 4.78 2.39 12.02
C GLU A 40 6.22 2.05 11.61
N GLU A 41 6.53 0.76 11.48
CA GLU A 41 7.84 0.25 11.06
C GLU A 41 8.01 0.18 9.55
N ALA A 42 6.95 0.37 8.78
CA ALA A 42 6.95 0.15 7.34
C ALA A 42 7.47 1.36 6.55
N ASP A 43 8.19 1.10 5.47
CA ASP A 43 8.50 2.07 4.42
C ASP A 43 7.41 2.11 3.33
N LEU A 44 6.64 1.02 3.22
CA LEU A 44 5.47 0.88 2.35
C LEU A 44 4.30 0.27 3.12
N VAL A 45 3.14 0.93 3.09
CA VAL A 45 1.87 0.34 3.55
C VAL A 45 0.98 0.02 2.34
N LEU A 46 0.45 -1.21 2.29
CA LEU A 46 -0.54 -1.63 1.30
C LEU A 46 -1.87 -1.93 1.97
N LEU A 47 -2.94 -1.24 1.56
CA LEU A 47 -4.30 -1.52 1.99
C LEU A 47 -4.97 -2.47 0.98
N ASN A 48 -4.95 -3.77 1.25
CA ASN A 48 -5.53 -4.80 0.38
C ASN A 48 -7.00 -5.03 0.71
N THR A 49 -7.92 -4.73 -0.20
CA THR A 49 -9.36 -4.79 0.09
C THR A 49 -10.21 -5.44 -1.00
N CYS A 50 -11.27 -6.17 -0.60
CA CYS A 50 -12.27 -6.77 -1.48
C CYS A 50 -13.40 -5.79 -1.87
N HIS A 51 -13.99 -5.96 -3.05
CA HIS A 51 -15.09 -5.12 -3.55
C HIS A 51 -16.49 -5.63 -3.16
N ILE A 52 -16.63 -6.90 -2.78
CA ILE A 52 -17.93 -7.58 -2.63
C ILE A 52 -18.66 -7.28 -1.31
N ARG A 53 -18.11 -6.42 -0.45
CA ARG A 53 -18.69 -6.12 0.87
C ARG A 53 -19.10 -4.65 0.96
N GLU A 54 -20.32 -4.44 1.41
CA GLU A 54 -20.81 -3.14 1.88
C GLU A 54 -19.80 -2.57 2.91
N LYS A 55 -19.42 -1.30 2.77
CA LYS A 55 -18.43 -0.56 3.59
C LYS A 55 -16.93 -0.86 3.34
N ALA A 56 -16.56 -1.63 2.32
CA ALA A 56 -15.14 -1.85 2.01
C ALA A 56 -14.42 -0.54 1.65
N ALA A 57 -15.06 0.32 0.86
CA ALA A 57 -14.54 1.64 0.50
C ALA A 57 -14.38 2.55 1.73
N GLU A 58 -15.40 2.61 2.60
CA GLU A 58 -15.36 3.40 3.84
C GLU A 58 -14.19 3.01 4.75
N LYS A 59 -13.93 1.70 4.90
CA LYS A 59 -12.78 1.20 5.66
C LYS A 59 -11.45 1.65 5.08
N VAL A 60 -11.30 1.61 3.75
CA VAL A 60 -10.11 2.12 3.08
C VAL A 60 -9.93 3.60 3.37
N TYR A 61 -10.96 4.43 3.21
CA TYR A 61 -10.86 5.87 3.47
C TYR A 61 -10.56 6.18 4.95
N SER A 62 -11.14 5.43 5.88
CA SER A 62 -10.83 5.55 7.31
C SER A 62 -9.35 5.24 7.58
N GLU A 63 -8.83 4.16 7.01
CA GLU A 63 -7.43 3.78 7.19
C GLU A 63 -6.47 4.76 6.49
N LEU A 64 -6.83 5.28 5.31
CA LEU A 64 -6.09 6.35 4.63
C LEU A 64 -5.99 7.61 5.50
N GLY A 65 -7.03 7.95 6.27
CA GLY A 65 -6.97 9.02 7.26
C GLY A 65 -5.89 8.79 8.33
N ARG A 66 -5.75 7.55 8.82
CA ARG A 66 -4.69 7.16 9.77
C ARG A 66 -3.30 7.20 9.12
N MET A 67 -3.18 6.69 7.89
CA MET A 67 -1.93 6.70 7.14
C MET A 67 -1.45 8.12 6.84
N ARG A 68 -2.37 9.08 6.65
CA ARG A 68 -2.02 10.49 6.52
C ARG A 68 -1.28 11.01 7.76
N ALA A 69 -1.83 10.75 8.94
CA ALA A 69 -1.21 11.18 10.20
C ALA A 69 0.16 10.52 10.41
N LEU A 70 0.26 9.22 10.11
CA LEU A 70 1.52 8.48 10.21
C LEU A 70 2.57 9.00 9.22
N SER A 71 2.18 9.25 7.97
CA SER A 71 3.05 9.81 6.93
C SER A 71 3.56 11.20 7.32
N GLN A 72 2.70 12.06 7.89
CA GLN A 72 3.10 13.39 8.38
C GLN A 72 4.08 13.29 9.55
N ALA A 73 3.83 12.40 10.50
CA ALA A 73 4.72 12.16 11.63
C ALA A 73 6.09 11.63 11.19
N ARG A 74 6.13 10.77 10.16
CA ARG A 74 7.38 10.26 9.57
C ARG A 74 8.12 11.36 8.80
N ALA A 75 7.41 12.16 8.01
CA ALA A 75 7.98 13.31 7.29
C ALA A 75 8.61 14.33 8.24
N ALA A 76 7.99 14.61 9.38
CA ALA A 76 8.54 15.51 10.40
C ALA A 76 9.89 15.03 10.99
N ARG A 77 10.22 13.74 10.83
CA ARG A 77 11.50 13.12 11.25
C ARG A 77 12.46 12.91 10.08
N GLY A 78 12.16 13.47 8.90
CA GLY A 78 12.97 13.31 7.69
C GLY A 78 12.80 11.96 6.97
N GLY A 79 11.81 11.16 7.36
CA GLY A 79 11.50 9.89 6.68
C GLY A 79 10.34 10.02 5.70
N ARG A 80 10.16 9.01 4.85
CA ARG A 80 9.00 8.91 3.94
C ARG A 80 8.26 7.59 4.18
N LEU A 81 6.94 7.65 4.12
CA LEU A 81 6.06 6.48 4.08
C LEU A 81 5.38 6.46 2.72
N LEU A 82 5.51 5.35 1.98
CA LEU A 82 4.69 5.12 0.79
C LEU A 82 3.38 4.46 1.18
N VAL A 83 2.28 4.88 0.54
CA VAL A 83 0.96 4.30 0.79
C VAL A 83 0.33 3.86 -0.51
N GLY A 84 -0.05 2.58 -0.58
CA GLY A 84 -0.74 1.99 -1.71
C GLY A 84 -2.09 1.38 -1.35
N VAL A 85 -3.01 1.35 -2.33
CA VAL A 85 -4.27 0.62 -2.23
C VAL A 85 -4.26 -0.53 -3.22
N ALA A 86 -4.63 -1.72 -2.76
CA ALA A 86 -4.58 -2.96 -3.53
C ALA A 86 -5.91 -3.72 -3.51
N GLY A 87 -6.06 -4.64 -4.47
CA GLY A 87 -7.20 -5.56 -4.52
C GLY A 87 -8.39 -5.01 -5.33
N CYS A 88 -9.55 -5.63 -5.18
CA CYS A 88 -10.69 -5.37 -6.06
C CYS A 88 -11.24 -3.93 -5.94
N VAL A 89 -11.18 -3.29 -4.77
CA VAL A 89 -11.59 -1.87 -4.64
C VAL A 89 -10.61 -0.98 -5.38
N ALA A 90 -9.30 -1.26 -5.33
CA ALA A 90 -8.30 -0.53 -6.11
C ALA A 90 -8.62 -0.58 -7.62
N GLN A 91 -9.09 -1.73 -8.10
CA GLN A 91 -9.51 -1.91 -9.49
C GLN A 91 -10.80 -1.15 -9.84
N ALA A 92 -11.78 -1.13 -8.94
CA ALA A 92 -13.10 -0.53 -9.18
C ALA A 92 -13.11 0.99 -8.98
N GLU A 93 -12.43 1.48 -7.94
CA GLU A 93 -12.48 2.87 -7.49
C GLU A 93 -11.16 3.62 -7.69
N GLY A 94 -10.18 3.05 -8.40
CA GLY A 94 -8.83 3.61 -8.46
C GLY A 94 -8.75 5.09 -8.87
N ALA A 95 -9.58 5.53 -9.82
CA ALA A 95 -9.66 6.94 -10.22
C ALA A 95 -10.22 7.84 -9.11
N GLU A 96 -11.20 7.35 -8.36
CA GLU A 96 -11.80 8.05 -7.21
C GLU A 96 -10.79 8.17 -6.07
N ILE A 97 -10.09 7.07 -5.74
CA ILE A 97 -9.06 7.01 -4.71
C ILE A 97 -7.93 7.99 -5.05
N ALA A 98 -7.43 7.98 -6.28
CA ALA A 98 -6.38 8.90 -6.72
C ALA A 98 -6.81 10.38 -6.62
N ARG A 99 -8.10 10.68 -6.88
CA ARG A 99 -8.64 12.04 -6.76
C ARG A 99 -8.86 12.48 -5.32
N ARG A 100 -9.38 11.60 -4.46
CA ARG A 100 -9.80 11.92 -3.08
C ARG A 100 -8.71 11.74 -2.03
N ALA A 101 -7.70 10.91 -2.30
CA ALA A 101 -6.64 10.61 -1.37
C ALA A 101 -5.26 10.88 -1.99
N PRO A 102 -4.82 12.16 -2.04
CA PRO A 102 -3.51 12.54 -2.61
C PRO A 102 -2.29 11.89 -1.92
N LEU A 103 -2.48 11.32 -0.72
CA LEU A 103 -1.42 10.59 -0.02
C LEU A 103 -1.12 9.22 -0.64
N VAL A 104 -1.98 8.71 -1.52
CA VAL A 104 -1.83 7.39 -2.13
C VAL A 104 -0.84 7.49 -3.28
N ASP A 105 0.31 6.86 -3.14
CA ASP A 105 1.36 6.85 -4.15
C ASP A 105 1.09 5.87 -5.30
N LEU A 106 0.34 4.79 -5.02
CA LEU A 106 0.06 3.73 -5.99
C LEU A 106 -1.28 3.02 -5.75
N VAL A 107 -1.92 2.60 -6.84
CA VAL A 107 -3.16 1.82 -6.83
C VAL A 107 -2.98 0.60 -7.72
N VAL A 108 -3.22 -0.61 -7.20
CA VAL A 108 -2.94 -1.86 -7.93
C VAL A 108 -4.06 -2.88 -7.81
N GLY A 109 -4.64 -3.25 -8.96
CA GLY A 109 -5.64 -4.31 -9.03
C GLY A 109 -5.04 -5.72 -8.89
N PRO A 110 -5.87 -6.73 -8.59
CA PRO A 110 -5.41 -8.09 -8.29
C PRO A 110 -4.71 -8.81 -9.46
N GLN A 111 -4.92 -8.34 -10.70
CA GLN A 111 -4.26 -8.89 -11.89
C GLN A 111 -2.87 -8.27 -12.17
N ALA A 112 -2.46 -7.28 -11.38
CA ALA A 112 -1.28 -6.47 -11.66
C ALA A 112 -0.20 -6.54 -10.56
N TYR A 113 -0.25 -7.51 -9.65
CA TYR A 113 0.72 -7.59 -8.55
C TYR A 113 2.18 -7.77 -9.00
N HIS A 114 2.41 -8.44 -10.13
CA HIS A 114 3.72 -8.54 -10.76
C HIS A 114 4.34 -7.17 -11.13
N ARG A 115 3.53 -6.11 -11.21
CA ARG A 115 3.98 -4.74 -11.50
C ARG A 115 4.32 -3.94 -10.25
N LEU A 116 4.00 -4.44 -9.04
CA LEU A 116 4.26 -3.72 -7.78
C LEU A 116 5.69 -3.20 -7.69
N PRO A 117 6.75 -4.00 -7.97
CA PRO A 117 8.13 -3.53 -7.84
C PRO A 117 8.40 -2.27 -8.68
N ALA A 118 7.96 -2.28 -9.94
CA ALA A 118 8.13 -1.14 -10.84
C ALA A 118 7.27 0.07 -10.42
N MET A 119 6.07 -0.16 -9.88
CA MET A 119 5.20 0.91 -9.39
C MET A 119 5.77 1.58 -8.14
N VAL A 120 6.29 0.78 -7.20
CA VAL A 120 6.94 1.26 -5.98
C VAL A 120 8.21 2.04 -6.33
N ALA A 121 9.08 1.51 -7.20
CA ALA A 121 10.28 2.24 -7.63
C ALA A 121 9.97 3.61 -8.25
N ARG A 122 8.89 3.71 -9.04
CA ARG A 122 8.42 5.00 -9.59
C ARG A 122 7.90 5.94 -8.50
N ALA A 123 7.17 5.42 -7.53
CA ALA A 123 6.69 6.21 -6.39
C ALA A 123 7.85 6.75 -5.54
N GLU A 124 8.87 5.93 -5.31
CA GLU A 124 10.10 6.34 -4.61
C GLU A 124 10.77 7.50 -5.34
N ALA A 125 10.99 7.38 -6.65
CA ALA A 125 11.64 8.41 -7.46
C ALA A 125 10.89 9.75 -7.46
N ARG A 126 9.54 9.75 -7.39
CA ARG A 126 8.71 10.97 -7.41
C ARG A 126 8.88 11.89 -6.20
N GLY A 127 9.42 11.40 -5.09
CA GLY A 127 9.66 12.21 -3.88
C GLY A 127 11.13 12.54 -3.64
N VAL A 128 11.99 12.36 -4.66
CA VAL A 128 13.41 12.76 -4.66
C VAL A 128 13.61 14.02 -5.51
N SER A 129 12.57 14.84 -5.67
CA SER A 129 12.61 16.13 -6.39
C SER A 129 12.25 17.27 -5.45
#